data_AF-A0A139N836-F1
#
_entry.id   AF-A0A139N836-F1
#
_cell.length_a   1.000
_cell.length_b   1.000
_cell.length_c   1.000
_cell.angle_alpha   90.00
_cell.angle_beta   90.00
_cell.angle_gamma   90.00
#
_symmetry.space_group_name_H-M   'P 1'
#
loop_
_entity.id
_entity.type
_entity.pdbx_description
1 polymer ?
#
loop_
_entity_poly.entity_id
_entity_poly.type
_entity_poly.pdbx_seq_one_letter_code
_entity_poly.pdbx_strand_id
1 'polypeptide(L)' 'MLIGIPKEIKNNENRVALTPAGVHSLVGRGHKVLIETNAGLGSDFADADYEKQGAKIVPTAAEA' A
#
# COMPACT_ATOMS: atom_id res chain seq x y z
N MET A 1 -6.57 13.86 1.50
CA MET A 1 -6.03 13.39 2.80
C MET A 1 -4.83 12.48 2.55
N LEU A 2 -3.98 12.26 3.56
CA LEU A 2 -2.87 11.30 3.51
C LEU A 2 -3.31 9.98 4.15
N ILE A 3 -3.04 8.85 3.50
CA ILE A 3 -3.45 7.51 3.93
C ILE A 3 -2.22 6.61 3.91
N GLY A 4 -1.92 5.99 5.04
CA GLY A 4 -0.78 5.09 5.24
C GLY A 4 -1.18 3.64 5.29
N ILE A 5 -0.44 2.76 4.60
CA ILE A 5 -0.64 1.31 4.61
C ILE A 5 0.69 0.64 4.98
N PRO A 6 0.96 0.44 6.29
CA PRO A 6 2.11 -0.34 6.73
C PRO A 6 1.91 -1.83 6.41
N LYS A 7 3.01 -2.56 6.41
CA LYS A 7 3.01 -4.02 6.28
C LYS A 7 2.46 -4.65 7.56
N GLU A 8 1.60 -5.66 7.40
CA GLU A 8 1.14 -6.46 8.52
C GLU A 8 2.29 -7.25 9.15
N ILE A 9 2.38 -7.21 10.47
CA ILE A 9 3.46 -7.84 11.25
C ILE A 9 3.02 -9.10 12.00
N LYS A 10 1.71 -9.38 12.00
CA LYS A 10 1.17 -10.52 12.74
C LYS A 10 1.58 -11.82 12.06
N ASN A 11 1.96 -12.82 12.88
CA ASN A 11 2.32 -14.13 12.37
C ASN A 11 1.19 -14.73 11.52
N ASN A 12 1.54 -15.27 10.34
CA ASN A 12 0.61 -15.81 9.33
C ASN A 12 -0.43 -14.81 8.81
N GLU A 13 -0.19 -13.50 8.92
CA GLU A 13 -1.00 -12.49 8.26
C GLU A 13 -0.39 -12.12 6.90
N ASN A 14 -1.03 -12.61 5.83
CA ASN A 14 -0.59 -12.36 4.45
C ASN A 14 -1.45 -11.30 3.74
N ARG A 15 -2.52 -10.82 4.39
CA ARG A 15 -3.40 -9.81 3.82
C ARG A 15 -2.74 -8.43 3.84
N VAL A 16 -3.29 -7.53 3.05
CA VAL A 16 -2.95 -6.10 3.04
C VAL A 16 -4.25 -5.30 3.10
N ALA A 17 -4.23 -4.15 3.78
CA ALA A 17 -5.43 -3.35 4.02
C ALA A 17 -6.01 -2.69 2.75
N LEU A 18 -5.23 -2.58 1.67
CA LEU A 18 -5.63 -1.89 0.45
C LEU A 18 -5.04 -2.58 -0.79
N THR A 19 -5.89 -2.87 -1.78
CA THR A 19 -5.46 -3.42 -3.07
C THR A 19 -5.06 -2.30 -4.05
N PRO A 20 -4.34 -2.60 -5.15
CA PRO A 20 -4.04 -1.60 -6.18
C PRO A 20 -5.28 -0.90 -6.76
N ALA A 21 -6.40 -1.61 -6.92
CA ALA A 21 -7.67 -1.00 -7.36
C ALA A 21 -8.23 0.01 -6.34
N GLY A 22 -8.04 -0.27 -5.04
CA GLY A 22 -8.36 0.66 -3.96
C GLY A 22 -7.48 1.91 -3.98
N VAL A 23 -6.17 1.75 -4.25
CA VAL A 23 -5.24 2.87 -4.46
C VAL A 23 -5.73 3.76 -5.59
N HIS A 24 -6.03 3.18 -6.76
CA HIS A 24 -6.53 3.93 -7.91
C HIS A 24 -7.73 4.81 -7.56
N SER A 25 -8.69 4.24 -6.82
CA SER A 25 -9.90 4.93 -6.41
C SER A 25 -9.63 6.09 -5.44
N LEU A 26 -8.70 5.91 -4.49
CA LEU A 26 -8.34 6.95 -3.51
C LEU A 26 -7.51 8.06 -4.17
N VAL A 27 -6.55 7.70 -5.00
CA VAL A 27 -5.72 8.66 -5.75
C VAL A 27 -6.60 9.48 -6.69
N GLY A 28 -7.53 8.84 -7.41
CA GLY A 28 -8.49 9.53 -8.30
C GLY A 28 -9.41 10.52 -7.58
N ARG A 29 -9.64 10.34 -6.27
CA ARG A 29 -10.38 11.28 -5.40
C ARG A 29 -9.48 12.36 -4.77
N GLY A 30 -8.20 12.42 -5.15
CA GLY A 30 -7.24 13.41 -4.65
C GLY A 30 -6.59 13.06 -3.30
N HIS A 31 -6.69 11.80 -2.85
CA HIS A 31 -5.95 11.35 -1.67
C HIS A 31 -4.52 10.96 -2.05
N LYS A 32 -3.59 11.14 -1.11
CA LYS A 32 -2.22 10.62 -1.22
C LYS A 32 -2.15 9.31 -0.45
N VAL A 33 -1.63 8.26 -1.10
CA VAL A 33 -1.51 6.93 -0.50
C VAL A 33 -0.03 6.59 -0.36
N LEU A 34 0.40 6.27 0.87
CA LEU A 34 1.73 5.76 1.20
C LEU A 34 1.62 4.28 1.53
N ILE A 35 2.53 3.47 1.00
CA ILE A 35 2.54 2.02 1.21
C ILE A 35 3.95 1.61 1.57
N GLU A 36 4.10 0.88 2.68
CA GLU A 36 5.40 0.29 3.05
C GLU A 36 5.83 -0.74 1.99
N THR A 37 7.11 -0.73 1.63
CA THR A 37 7.68 -1.72 0.71
C THR A 37 7.33 -3.16 1.13
N ASN A 38 6.89 -3.96 0.16
CA ASN A 38 6.45 -5.35 0.35
C ASN A 38 5.22 -5.54 1.26
N ALA A 39 4.46 -4.50 1.59
CA ALA A 39 3.22 -4.64 2.37
C ALA A 39 2.17 -5.53 1.68
N GLY A 40 2.10 -5.47 0.34
CA GLY A 40 1.16 -6.27 -0.44
C GLY A 40 1.69 -7.62 -0.93
N LEU A 41 2.97 -7.93 -0.69
CA LEU A 41 3.62 -9.08 -1.32
C LEU A 41 2.98 -10.43 -0.91
N GLY A 42 2.54 -10.55 0.35
CA GLY A 42 1.80 -11.73 0.81
C GLY A 42 0.42 -11.93 0.18
N SER A 43 -0.12 -10.88 -0.45
CA SER A 43 -1.38 -10.88 -1.19
C SER A 43 -1.17 -10.84 -2.72
N ASP A 44 0.03 -11.20 -3.20
CA ASP A 44 0.41 -11.19 -4.62
C ASP A 44 0.34 -9.79 -5.29
N PHE A 45 0.52 -8.72 -4.52
CA PHE A 45 0.64 -7.36 -5.04
C PHE A 45 2.06 -6.84 -4.85
N ALA A 46 2.79 -6.66 -5.96
CA ALA A 46 4.13 -6.10 -5.92
C ALA A 46 4.07 -4.57 -5.71
N ASP A 47 5.15 -3.99 -5.18
CA ASP A 47 5.29 -2.52 -5.02
C ASP A 47 5.00 -1.77 -6.33
N ALA A 48 5.48 -2.31 -7.47
CA ALA A 48 5.23 -1.74 -8.79
C ALA A 48 3.74 -1.69 -9.18
N ASP A 49 2.91 -2.59 -8.65
CA ASP A 49 1.47 -2.58 -8.92
C ASP A 49 0.78 -1.42 -8.20
N TYR A 50 1.25 -1.06 -7.02
CA TYR A 50 0.78 0.11 -6.28
C TYR A 50 1.27 1.42 -6.90
N GLU A 51 2.54 1.50 -7.29
CA GLU A 51 3.12 2.68 -7.94
C GLU A 51 2.40 3.01 -9.26
N LYS A 52 2.08 2.00 -10.07
CA LYS A 52 1.28 2.16 -11.31
C LYS A 52 -0.09 2.79 -11.05
N GLN A 53 -0.66 2.64 -9.85
CA GLN A 53 -1.94 3.23 -9.46
C GLN A 53 -1.80 4.58 -8.74
N GLY A 54 -0.57 5.07 -8.56
CA GLY A 54 -0.28 6.38 -7.99
C GLY A 54 -0.03 6.39 -6.48
N ALA A 55 0.14 5.23 -5.84
CA ALA A 55 0.68 5.19 -4.48
C ALA A 55 2.18 5.53 -4.49
N LYS A 56 2.67 6.03 -3.36
CA LYS A 56 4.10 6.20 -3.10
C LYS A 56 4.58 5.08 -2.19
N ILE A 57 5.62 4.37 -2.61
CA ILE A 57 6.29 3.38 -1.78
C ILE A 57 7.23 4.07 -0.79
N VAL A 58 7.20 3.63 0.46
CA VAL A 58 8.08 4.11 1.52
C VAL A 58 8.85 2.93 2.13
N PRO A 59 10.10 3.13 2.59
CA PRO A 59 10.94 2.01 3.00
C PRO A 59 10.61 1.47 4.40
N THR A 60 9.88 2.20 5.24
CA THR A 60 9.58 1.77 6.61
C THR A 60 8.13 1.99 7.01
N ALA A 61 7.66 1.19 7.98
CA ALA A 61 6.34 1.35 8.60
C ALA A 61 6.13 2.73 9.25
N ALA A 62 7.20 3.38 9.73
CA ALA A 62 7.12 4.71 10.35
C ALA A 62 6.83 5.83 9.34
N GLU A 63 7.09 5.58 8.06
CA GLU A 63 6.86 6.51 6.96
C GLU A 63 5.57 6.23 6.19
N ALA A 64 4.92 5.10 6.48
CA ALA A 64 3.63 4.71 5.91
C ALA A 64 2.50 5.28 6.76
#